data_AF-A0A350YSZ1-F1
#
_entry.id   AF-A0A350YSZ1-F1
#
_cell.length_a   1.000
_cell.length_b   1.000
_cell.length_c   1.000
_cell.angle_alpha   90.00
_cell.angle_beta   90.00
_cell.angle_gamma   90.00
#
_symmetry.space_group_name_H-M   'P 1'
#
loop_
_entity.id
_entity.type
_entity.pdbx_description
1 polymer ?
#
loop_
_entity_poly.entity_id
_entity_poly.type
_entity_poly.pdbx_seq_one_letter_code
_entity_poly.pdbx_strand_id
1 'polypeptide(L)'
;MAEIASLKTWLSSEFFRKSLLLAGIILISQSFFSQDLPKQQKPGKKMIEVLNADEGIDEIEKSTGRRVTRLLRNVSLKQEDIFMTCDSAW
;
A
#
# COMPACT_ATOMS: atom_id res chain seq x y z
N MET A 1 -38.37 9.14 40.63
CA MET A 1 -37.07 8.99 41.33
C MET A 1 -36.54 7.55 41.34
N ALA A 2 -37.38 6.51 41.33
CA ALA A 2 -36.95 5.11 41.32
C ALA A 2 -36.21 4.68 40.02
N GLU A 3 -36.59 5.22 38.86
CA GLU A 3 -35.96 4.83 37.57
C GLU A 3 -34.51 5.29 37.43
N ILE A 4 -34.16 6.44 38.02
CA ILE A 4 -32.79 6.98 38.00
C ILE A 4 -31.86 6.12 38.87
N ALA A 5 -32.39 5.54 39.94
CA ALA A 5 -31.62 4.65 40.83
C ALA A 5 -31.33 3.30 40.17
N SER A 6 -32.27 2.76 39.37
CA SER A 6 -32.11 1.48 38.67
C SER A 6 -31.07 1.57 37.52
N LEU A 7 -31.02 2.71 36.83
CA LEU A 7 -29.97 2.99 35.84
C LEU A 7 -28.58 3.07 36.46
N LYS A 8 -28.48 3.66 37.66
CA LYS A 8 -27.21 3.79 38.38
C LYS A 8 -26.65 2.44 38.84
N THR A 9 -27.51 1.53 39.31
CA THR A 9 -27.08 0.19 39.74
C THR A 9 -26.64 -0.66 38.56
N TRP A 10 -27.32 -0.57 37.41
CA TRP A 10 -26.96 -1.29 36.20
C TRP A 10 -25.59 -0.87 35.62
N LEU A 11 -25.32 0.44 35.55
CA LEU A 11 -24.02 0.98 35.13
C LEU A 11 -22.87 0.59 36.08
N SER A 12 -23.16 0.35 37.35
CA SER A 12 -22.15 -0.03 38.34
C SER A 12 -21.80 -1.52 38.33
N SER A 13 -22.54 -2.34 37.57
CA SER A 13 -22.33 -3.78 37.58
C SER A 13 -20.98 -4.16 36.94
N GLU A 14 -20.28 -5.09 37.59
CA GLU A 14 -19.03 -5.70 37.13
C GLU A 14 -19.13 -6.23 35.68
N PHE A 15 -20.29 -6.75 35.31
CA PHE A 15 -20.56 -7.25 33.95
C PHE A 15 -20.55 -6.13 32.90
N PHE A 16 -21.17 -4.99 33.19
CA PHE A 16 -21.23 -3.86 32.27
C PHE A 16 -19.84 -3.23 32.07
N ARG A 17 -19.03 -3.15 33.15
CA ARG A 17 -17.64 -2.68 33.05
C ARG A 17 -16.78 -3.58 32.18
N LYS A 18 -16.91 -4.90 32.32
CA LYS A 18 -16.18 -5.87 31.49
C LYS A 18 -16.62 -5.82 30.03
N SER A 19 -17.92 -5.68 29.74
CA SER A 19 -18.39 -5.54 28.36
C SER A 19 -17.94 -4.22 27.73
N LEU A 20 -17.91 -3.13 28.49
CA LEU A 20 -17.42 -1.82 28.02
C LEU A 20 -15.93 -1.87 27.65
N LEU A 21 -15.10 -2.51 28.48
CA LEU A 21 -13.68 -2.71 28.20
C LEU A 21 -13.46 -3.56 26.96
N LEU A 22 -14.24 -4.66 26.81
CA LEU A 22 -14.16 -5.52 25.63
C LEU A 22 -14.56 -4.77 24.34
N ALA A 23 -15.64 -3.98 24.40
CA ALA A 23 -16.09 -3.15 23.29
C ALA A 23 -15.05 -2.10 22.91
N GLY A 24 -14.38 -1.47 23.89
CA GLY A 24 -13.29 -0.53 23.64
C GLY A 24 -12.11 -1.17 22.88
N ILE A 25 -11.70 -2.38 23.27
CA ILE A 25 -10.61 -3.12 22.60
C ILE A 25 -11.00 -3.47 21.15
N ILE A 26 -12.25 -3.89 20.91
CA ILE A 26 -12.74 -4.23 19.56
C ILE A 26 -12.82 -2.99 18.66
N LEU A 27 -13.16 -1.82 19.22
CA LEU A 27 -13.22 -0.58 18.44
C LEU A 27 -11.83 -0.04 18.08
N ILE A 28 -10.82 -0.22 18.94
CA ILE A 28 -9.44 0.21 18.67
C ILE A 28 -8.74 -0.74 17.67
N SER A 29 -9.13 -2.00 17.60
CA SER A 29 -8.48 -2.96 16.68
C SER A 29 -8.76 -2.68 15.20
N GLN A 30 -9.85 -1.98 14.87
CA GLN A 30 -10.15 -1.59 13.48
C GLN A 30 -9.13 -0.60 12.90
N SER A 31 -8.45 0.17 13.74
CA SER A 31 -7.40 1.12 13.32
C SER A 31 -6.13 0.45 12.81
N PHE A 32 -5.88 -0.81 13.18
CA PHE A 32 -4.66 -1.53 12.84
C PHE A 32 -4.75 -2.37 11.55
N PHE A 33 -5.95 -2.51 10.96
CA PHE A 33 -6.14 -3.27 9.72
C PHE A 33 -6.07 -2.44 8.43
N SER A 34 -5.89 -1.12 8.52
CA SER A 34 -5.58 -0.25 7.36
C SER A 34 -4.08 -0.08 7.14
N GLN A 35 -3.28 -1.10 7.48
CA GLN A 35 -1.94 -1.16 6.93
C GLN A 35 -2.11 -1.41 5.43
N ASP A 36 -1.59 -0.50 4.61
CA ASP A 36 -1.34 -0.72 3.20
C ASP A 36 -0.39 -1.93 3.07
N LEU A 37 -0.93 -3.15 3.21
CA LEU A 37 -0.21 -4.34 2.78
C LEU A 37 0.09 -4.10 1.30
N PRO A 38 1.36 -4.23 0.85
CA PRO A 38 1.66 -4.11 -0.56
C PRO A 38 0.76 -5.08 -1.29
N LYS A 39 -0.19 -4.53 -2.09
CA LYS A 39 -1.20 -5.30 -2.79
C LYS A 39 -0.51 -6.49 -3.43
N GLN A 40 -0.87 -7.68 -2.97
CA GLN A 40 -0.29 -8.94 -3.39
C GLN A 40 -0.13 -8.91 -4.92
N GLN A 41 1.12 -8.79 -5.35
CA GLN A 41 1.46 -8.35 -6.70
C GLN A 41 0.98 -9.45 -7.66
N LYS A 42 -0.11 -9.20 -8.39
CA LYS A 42 -0.61 -10.17 -9.39
C LYS A 42 0.53 -10.47 -10.35
N PRO A 43 0.85 -11.76 -10.62
CA PRO A 43 1.89 -12.11 -11.57
C PRO A 43 1.44 -11.66 -12.97
N GLY A 44 2.02 -10.56 -13.43
CA GLY A 44 1.74 -9.94 -14.72
C GLY A 44 2.74 -8.82 -15.00
N LYS A 45 3.06 -8.59 -16.28
CA LYS A 45 3.93 -7.48 -16.69
C LYS A 45 3.17 -6.17 -16.49
N LYS A 46 3.54 -5.37 -15.49
CA LYS A 46 3.03 -4.01 -15.31
C LYS A 46 3.78 -3.05 -16.23
N MET A 47 3.08 -2.02 -16.71
CA MET A 47 3.70 -0.97 -17.51
C MET A 47 4.72 -0.19 -16.65
N ILE A 48 5.87 0.12 -17.24
CA ILE A 48 6.87 1.02 -16.67
C ILE A 48 6.83 2.29 -17.52
N GLU A 49 6.60 3.43 -16.89
CA GLU A 49 6.61 4.73 -17.53
C GLU A 49 8.03 5.28 -17.52
N VAL A 50 8.51 5.73 -18.68
CA VAL A 50 9.78 6.47 -18.79
C VAL A 50 9.46 7.94 -18.53
N LEU A 51 9.93 8.47 -17.41
CA LEU A 51 9.74 9.88 -17.04
C LEU A 51 10.79 10.77 -17.71
N ASN A 52 12.04 10.29 -17.75
CA ASN A 52 13.16 11.01 -18.35
C ASN A 52 14.21 10.03 -18.88
N ALA A 53 14.88 10.41 -19.97
CA ALA A 53 16.14 9.86 -20.45
C ALA A 53 16.74 10.89 -21.42
N ASP A 54 18.05 11.12 -21.37
CA ASP A 54 18.67 12.10 -22.27
C ASP A 54 18.77 11.54 -23.69
N GLU A 55 18.98 10.23 -23.82
CA GLU A 55 19.18 9.55 -25.10
C GLU A 55 18.49 8.18 -25.13
N GLY A 56 17.87 7.87 -26.27
CA GLY A 56 17.24 6.59 -26.57
C GLY A 56 17.78 6.02 -27.88
N ILE A 57 18.42 4.85 -27.83
CA ILE A 57 19.03 4.20 -29.00
C ILE A 57 18.24 2.92 -29.31
N ASP A 58 17.67 2.85 -30.51
CA ASP A 58 16.99 1.64 -30.98
C ASP A 58 18.03 0.63 -31.48
N GLU A 59 18.06 -0.53 -30.81
CA GLU A 59 18.95 -1.63 -31.13
C GLU A 59 18.15 -2.91 -31.41
N ILE A 60 18.73 -3.79 -32.22
CA ILE A 60 18.20 -5.15 -32.41
C ILE A 60 19.00 -6.07 -31.51
N GLU A 61 18.33 -6.66 -30.52
CA GLU A 61 18.93 -7.60 -29.60
C GLU A 61 19.41 -8.84 -30.38
N LYS A 62 20.72 -9.10 -30.41
CA LYS A 62 21.31 -10.15 -31.26
C LYS A 62 20.82 -11.56 -30.91
N SER A 63 20.46 -11.80 -29.65
CA SER A 63 20.00 -13.10 -29.13
C SER A 63 18.55 -13.39 -29.49
N THR A 64 17.66 -12.40 -29.43
CA THR A 64 16.21 -12.60 -29.60
C THR A 64 15.67 -12.05 -30.92
N GLY A 65 16.45 -11.20 -31.61
CA GLY A 65 16.02 -10.45 -32.80
C GLY A 65 15.01 -9.34 -32.49
N ARG A 66 14.72 -9.07 -31.21
CA ARG A 66 13.74 -8.04 -30.82
C ARG A 66 14.35 -6.65 -30.97
N ARG A 67 13.52 -5.71 -31.39
CA ARG A 67 13.85 -4.29 -31.27
C ARG A 67 13.65 -3.86 -29.83
N VAL A 68 14.70 -3.31 -29.24
CA VAL A 68 14.72 -2.77 -27.89
C VAL A 68 15.29 -1.35 -27.95
N THR A 69 14.80 -0.47 -27.09
CA THR A 69 15.31 0.90 -26.99
C THR A 69 16.15 1.00 -25.75
N ARG A 70 17.45 1.22 -25.92
CA ARG A 70 18.37 1.45 -24.82
C ARG A 70 18.28 2.90 -24.37
N LEU A 71 17.96 3.12 -23.09
CA LEU A 71 17.91 4.43 -22.48
C LEU A 71 19.26 4.77 -21.83
N LEU A 72 19.75 5.98 -22.03
CA LEU A 72 21.05 6.44 -21.55
C LEU A 72 20.93 7.81 -20.88
N ARG A 73 21.68 7.96 -19.77
CA ARG A 73 21.89 9.16 -18.96
C ARG A 73 20.61 9.72 -18.33
N ASN A 74 20.70 10.04 -17.04
CA ASN A 74 19.61 10.65 -16.27
C ASN A 74 18.26 9.92 -16.41
N VAL A 75 18.31 8.58 -16.47
CA VAL A 75 17.11 7.79 -16.73
C VAL A 75 16.26 7.76 -15.46
N SER A 76 15.00 8.15 -15.59
CA SER A 76 14.00 8.11 -14.53
C SER A 76 12.80 7.29 -14.97
N LEU A 77 12.48 6.26 -14.19
CA LEU A 77 11.41 5.31 -14.47
C LEU A 77 10.38 5.33 -13.34
N LYS A 78 9.12 5.11 -13.68
CA LYS A 78 8.02 5.01 -12.72
C LYS A 78 7.22 3.73 -12.93
N GLN A 79 6.94 3.05 -11.83
CA GLN A 79 5.98 1.95 -11.79
C GLN A 79 5.07 2.15 -10.59
N GLU A 80 3.82 2.52 -10.84
CA GLU A 80 2.86 2.89 -9.78
C GLU A 80 3.43 4.00 -8.89
N ASP A 81 3.70 3.71 -7.61
CA ASP A 81 4.26 4.68 -6.65
C ASP A 81 5.78 4.52 -6.46
N ILE A 82 6.42 3.63 -7.23
CA ILE A 82 7.86 3.38 -7.19
C ILE A 82 8.56 4.21 -8.26
N PHE A 83 9.55 4.99 -7.83
CA PHE A 83 10.42 5.77 -8.69
C PHE A 83 11.82 5.17 -8.67
N MET A 84 12.41 4.99 -9.84
CA MET A 84 13.77 4.49 -10.01
C MET A 84 14.58 5.46 -10.84
N THR A 85 15.83 5.65 -10.46
CA THR A 85 16.79 6.46 -11.21
C THR A 85 18.03 5.62 -11.51
N CYS A 86 18.55 5.71 -12.73
CA CYS A 86 19.75 5.00 -13.15
C CYS A 86 20.46 5.72 -14.30
N ASP A 87 21.72 5.35 -14.55
CA ASP A 87 22.48 5.89 -15.68
C ASP A 87 22.10 5.25 -17.02
N SER A 88 21.52 4.04 -17.00
CA SER A 88 21.04 3.36 -18.23
C SER A 88 19.99 2.28 -17.93
N ALA A 89 19.14 1.99 -18.93
CA ALA A 89 18.12 0.94 -18.89
C ALA A 89 17.92 0.29 -20.28
N TRP A 90 17.39 -0.94 -20.30
CA TRP A 90 17.16 -1.79 -21.49
C TRP A 90 15.77 -2.42 -21.48
#